data_AF-A0A967V086-F1
#
_entry.id   AF-A0A967V086-F1
#
_cell.length_a   1.000
_cell.length_b   1.000
_cell.length_c   1.000
_cell.angle_alpha   90.00
_cell.angle_beta   90.00
_cell.angle_gamma   90.00
#
_symmetry.space_group_name_H-M   'P 1'
#
loop_
_entity.id
_entity.type
_entity.pdbx_description
1 polymer ?
#
loop_
_entity_poly.entity_id
_entity_poly.type
_entity_poly.pdbx_seq_one_letter_code
_entity_poly.pdbx_strand_id
1 'polypeptide(L)'
;MAHKGRPWTDYKPPAAAPVWASIEGLGRYYILLAALELDVFDTLQRLGPVPVETLADELDCPVDHLRSLLDGVVAQGLLDQ
;
A
#
# COMPACT_ATOMS: atom_id res chain seq x y z
N MET A 1 -20.05 41.39 -2.10
CA MET A 1 -20.56 41.15 -3.46
C MET A 1 -21.03 39.71 -3.52
N ALA A 2 -22.30 39.48 -3.89
CA ALA A 2 -22.90 38.15 -3.88
C ALA A 2 -22.24 37.25 -4.95
N HIS A 3 -21.67 36.14 -4.51
CA HIS A 3 -21.05 35.11 -5.34
C HIS A 3 -22.11 34.48 -6.26
N LYS A 4 -22.19 34.92 -7.52
CA LYS A 4 -23.05 34.33 -8.55
C LYS A 4 -22.22 33.45 -9.48
N GLY A 5 -22.03 32.20 -9.07
CA GLY A 5 -21.45 31.13 -9.88
C GLY A 5 -22.11 29.81 -9.49
N ARG A 6 -22.34 28.92 -10.46
CA ARG A 6 -22.93 27.60 -10.18
C ARG A 6 -21.86 26.77 -9.44
N PRO A 7 -22.13 26.19 -8.26
CA PRO A 7 -21.08 25.68 -7.35
C PRO A 7 -20.13 24.63 -7.93
N TRP A 8 -20.50 23.97 -9.03
CA TRP A 8 -19.76 22.84 -9.62
C TRP A 8 -19.27 23.06 -11.06
N THR A 9 -19.52 24.22 -11.69
CA THR A 9 -19.10 24.47 -13.09
C THR A 9 -17.94 25.45 -13.24
N ASP A 10 -17.66 26.29 -12.24
CA ASP A 10 -16.62 27.32 -12.34
C ASP A 10 -15.26 26.87 -11.79
N TYR A 11 -15.18 25.66 -11.21
CA TYR A 11 -13.95 25.08 -10.68
C TYR A 11 -13.51 23.90 -11.54
N LYS A 12 -12.25 23.93 -11.99
CA LYS A 12 -11.61 22.74 -12.56
C LYS A 12 -11.70 21.63 -11.49
N PRO A 13 -12.17 20.41 -11.83
CA PRO A 13 -12.15 19.31 -10.88
C PRO A 13 -10.73 19.13 -10.33
N PRO A 14 -10.59 18.67 -9.06
CA PRO A 14 -9.28 18.39 -8.50
C PRO A 14 -8.49 17.51 -9.46
N ALA A 15 -7.16 17.70 -9.48
CA ALA A 15 -6.30 16.88 -10.31
C ALA A 15 -6.60 15.39 -10.05
N ALA A 16 -6.67 14.59 -11.12
CA ALA A 16 -7.08 13.20 -11.02
C ALA A 16 -6.21 12.39 -10.05
N ALA A 17 -4.90 12.68 -10.00
CA ALA A 17 -3.95 11.97 -9.14
C ALA A 17 -4.30 12.04 -7.63
N PRO A 18 -4.52 13.22 -7.00
CA PRO A 18 -5.01 13.30 -5.62
C PRO A 18 -6.34 12.55 -5.35
N VAL A 19 -7.25 12.53 -6.32
CA VAL A 19 -8.53 11.81 -6.18
C VAL A 19 -8.29 10.30 -6.18
N TRP A 20 -7.51 9.79 -7.12
CA TRP A 20 -7.13 8.37 -7.16
C TRP A 20 -6.35 7.94 -5.92
N ALA A 21 -5.39 8.76 -5.46
CA ALA A 21 -4.65 8.48 -4.22
C ALA A 21 -5.58 8.37 -3.00
N SER A 22 -6.68 9.14 -2.96
CA SER A 22 -7.67 9.08 -1.89
C SER A 22 -8.53 7.81 -1.99
N ILE A 23 -8.92 7.42 -3.21
CA ILE A 23 -9.69 6.18 -3.48
C ILE A 23 -8.84 4.94 -3.12
N GLU A 24 -7.56 4.94 -3.49
CA GLU A 24 -6.62 3.84 -3.21
C GLU A 24 -6.12 3.82 -1.76
N GLY A 25 -6.29 4.93 -1.02
CA GLY A 25 -5.73 5.11 0.32
C GLY A 25 -6.11 4.01 1.30
N LEU A 26 -7.36 3.51 1.24
CA LEU A 26 -7.81 2.42 2.09
C LEU A 26 -7.10 1.10 1.76
N GLY A 27 -6.87 0.80 0.48
CA GLY A 27 -6.13 -0.39 0.06
C GLY A 27 -4.67 -0.33 0.51
N ARG A 28 -4.03 0.83 0.34
CA ARG A 28 -2.65 1.07 0.81
C ARG A 28 -2.52 0.90 2.32
N TYR A 29 -3.48 1.42 3.07
CA TYR A 29 -3.56 1.26 4.51
C TYR A 29 -3.60 -0.21 4.92
N TYR A 30 -4.47 -1.03 4.33
CA TYR A 30 -4.57 -2.44 4.71
C TYR A 30 -3.37 -3.29 4.28
N ILE A 31 -2.69 -2.94 3.19
CA ILE A 31 -1.42 -3.58 2.82
C ILE A 31 -0.36 -3.31 3.91
N LEU A 32 -0.21 -2.05 4.33
CA LEU A 32 0.73 -1.71 5.42
C LEU A 32 0.35 -2.41 6.71
N LEU A 33 -0.94 -2.38 7.07
CA LEU A 33 -1.44 -3.02 8.29
C LEU A 33 -1.14 -4.53 8.28
N ALA A 34 -1.44 -5.23 7.19
CA ALA A 34 -1.17 -6.66 7.08
C ALA A 34 0.33 -6.98 7.16
N ALA A 35 1.19 -6.16 6.54
CA ALA A 35 2.64 -6.33 6.63
C ALA A 35 3.18 -6.13 8.06
N LEU A 36 2.59 -5.20 8.82
CA LEU A 36 2.91 -4.99 10.23
C LEU A 36 2.38 -6.12 11.13
N GLU A 37 1.14 -6.57 10.92
CA GLU A 37 0.53 -7.65 11.71
C GLU A 37 1.22 -9.00 11.49
N LEU A 38 1.74 -9.24 10.28
CA LEU A 38 2.54 -10.42 9.96
C LEU A 38 4.02 -10.28 10.31
N ASP A 39 4.45 -9.17 10.94
CA ASP A 39 5.84 -8.96 11.36
C ASP A 39 6.87 -9.06 10.20
N VAL A 40 6.45 -8.68 8.99
CA VAL A 40 7.25 -8.83 7.75
C VAL A 40 8.56 -8.07 7.84
N PHE A 41 8.51 -6.82 8.33
CA PHE A 41 9.67 -5.93 8.37
C PHE A 41 10.71 -6.39 9.39
N ASP A 42 10.30 -6.74 10.60
CA ASP A 42 11.21 -7.18 11.66
C ASP A 42 11.81 -8.56 11.32
N THR A 43 11.02 -9.44 10.70
CA THR A 43 11.51 -10.73 10.20
C THR A 43 12.55 -10.55 9.09
N LEU A 44 12.30 -9.68 8.11
CA LEU A 44 13.30 -9.36 7.09
C LEU A 44 14.54 -8.67 7.67
N GLN A 45 14.38 -7.80 8.67
CA GLN A 45 15.51 -7.18 9.37
C GLN A 45 16.40 -8.22 10.05
N ARG A 46 15.81 -9.29 10.59
CA ARG A 46 16.53 -10.39 11.24
C ARG A 46 17.17 -11.36 10.27
N LEU A 47 16.48 -11.73 9.19
CA LEU A 47 16.96 -12.71 8.20
C LEU A 47 17.87 -12.10 7.12
N GLY A 48 17.73 -10.81 6.85
CA GLY A 48 18.25 -10.17 5.64
C GLY A 48 17.39 -10.50 4.40
N PRO A 49 17.84 -10.10 3.19
CA PRO A 49 17.16 -10.44 1.95
C PRO A 49 17.13 -11.95 1.72
N VAL A 50 15.94 -12.53 1.61
CA VAL A 50 15.72 -13.96 1.44
C VAL A 50 14.62 -14.22 0.40
N PRO A 51 14.58 -15.41 -0.24
CA PRO A 51 13.46 -15.79 -1.08
C PRO A 51 12.13 -15.77 -0.32
N VAL A 52 11.04 -15.47 -1.03
CA VAL A 52 9.70 -15.37 -0.43
C VAL A 52 9.25 -16.68 0.22
N GLU A 53 9.71 -17.83 -0.28
CA GLU A 53 9.42 -19.14 0.30
C GLU A 53 10.02 -19.25 1.71
N THR A 54 11.26 -18.80 1.90
CA THR A 54 11.91 -18.80 3.22
C THR A 54 11.24 -17.83 4.19
N LEU A 55 10.82 -16.66 3.69
CA LEU A 55 10.08 -15.70 4.52
C LEU A 55 8.69 -16.24 4.90
N ALA A 56 7.99 -16.88 3.97
CA ALA A 56 6.68 -17.48 4.20
C ALA A 56 6.73 -18.60 5.24
N ASP A 57 7.77 -19.45 5.18
CA ASP A 57 8.01 -20.49 6.17
C ASP A 57 8.28 -19.91 7.56
N GLU A 58 9.06 -18.82 7.66
CA GLU A 58 9.35 -18.15 8.94
C GLU A 58 8.11 -17.45 9.53
N LEU A 59 7.27 -16.87 8.67
CA LEU A 59 6.04 -16.18 9.05
C LEU A 59 4.83 -17.10 9.21
N ASP A 60 4.98 -18.40 8.97
CA ASP A 60 3.91 -19.41 9.00
C ASP A 60 2.67 -18.99 8.17
N CYS A 61 2.90 -18.55 6.93
CA CYS A 61 1.83 -18.07 6.05
C CYS A 61 1.94 -18.61 4.62
N PRO A 62 0.84 -18.63 3.83
CA PRO A 62 0.90 -19.15 2.48
C PRO A 62 1.74 -18.27 1.54
N VAL A 63 2.67 -18.90 0.81
CA VAL A 63 3.61 -18.24 -0.11
C VAL A 63 2.90 -17.31 -1.10
N ASP A 64 1.81 -17.74 -1.73
CA ASP A 64 1.11 -16.96 -2.77
C ASP A 64 0.47 -15.67 -2.22
N HIS A 65 -0.04 -15.73 -0.98
CA HIS A 65 -0.65 -14.57 -0.31
C HIS A 65 0.42 -13.60 0.16
N LEU A 66 1.52 -14.12 0.74
CA LEU A 66 2.65 -13.30 1.13
C LEU A 66 3.27 -12.61 -0.09
N ARG A 67 3.43 -13.31 -1.21
CA ARG A 67 3.93 -12.71 -2.46
C ARG A 67 3.07 -11.54 -2.93
N SER A 68 1.75 -11.72 -2.94
CA SER A 68 0.81 -10.66 -3.32
C SER A 68 0.86 -9.46 -2.37
N LEU A 69 1.05 -9.72 -1.07
CA LEU A 69 1.24 -8.67 -0.07
C LEU A 69 2.55 -7.90 -0.31
N LEU A 70 3.67 -8.62 -0.50
CA LEU A 70 4.98 -8.02 -0.74
C LEU A 70 5.01 -7.18 -2.02
N ASP A 71 4.36 -7.64 -3.10
CA ASP A 71 4.18 -6.83 -4.32
C ASP A 71 3.51 -5.48 -4.00
N GLY A 72 2.50 -5.50 -3.12
CA GLY A 72 1.82 -4.30 -2.63
C GLY A 72 2.71 -3.41 -1.77
N VAL A 73 3.59 -3.98 -0.95
CA VAL A 73 4.54 -3.24 -0.10
C VAL A 73 5.65 -2.60 -0.95
N VAL A 74 6.17 -3.31 -1.94
CA VAL A 74 7.13 -2.79 -2.93
C VAL A 74 6.50 -1.68 -3.77
N ALA A 75 5.26 -1.84 -4.22
CA ALA A 75 4.54 -0.80 -4.98
C ALA A 75 4.32 0.49 -4.17
N GLN A 76 4.35 0.41 -2.84
CA GLN A 76 4.30 1.58 -1.94
C GLN A 76 5.68 2.21 -1.67
N GLY A 77 6.76 1.59 -2.16
CA GLY A 77 8.14 2.04 -1.94
C GLY A 77 8.64 1.79 -0.51
N LEU A 78 8.07 0.79 0.18
CA LEU A 78 8.43 0.43 1.55
C LEU A 78 9.44 -0.71 1.62
N LEU A 79 9.55 -1.52 0.56
CA LEU A 79 10.55 -2.57 0.39
C LEU A 79 11.08 -2.54 -1.05
N ASP A 80 12.30 -3.05 -1.21
CA ASP A 80 12.92 -3.34 -2.50
C ASP A 80 12.72 -4.82 -2.86
N GLN A 81 12.95 -5.17 -4.14
CA GLN A 81 12.84 -6.53 -4.67
C GLN A 81 14.20 -7.15 -4.94
#